data_AF-A0A2T8KX37-F1
#
_entry.id   AF-A0A2T8KX37-F1
#
_cell.length_a   1.000
_cell.length_b   1.000
_cell.length_c   1.000
_cell.angle_alpha   90.00
_cell.angle_beta   90.00
_cell.angle_gamma   90.00
#
_symmetry.space_group_name_H-M   'P 1'
#
loop_
_entity.id
_entity.type
_entity.pdbx_description
1 polymer ?
#
loop_
_entity_poly.entity_id
_entity_poly.type
_entity_poly.pdbx_seq_one_letter_code
_entity_poly.pdbx_strand_id
1 'polypeptide(L)'
;MASAKETYRAELRAAARQLGERCLYSAAKWAAELLVGVDLDAAPASSAAMDSPSSSSAAAGRLLHLHRSGGSSFRHRPRPGGGSSSEAGTPLGGVSYVSTPIPDDDAFDSGGDKYLLAKTYFDCREYRRAAHVLQNQAGRKAVFLRCYALYMAGEKRKEAEMIELEGSLGKSNAVNQELVALERELSTHRRTGSIDSFGLYLYGLVLRDKGCEGLARTILVESVNSYPWNWSAWSELQSLCTSSDILNNLNLKNHWMKDFFLASTYLELKMHEEALKRYERLMGVFRCSGYIQAQIATVQYSMRDLDEAEMIFEELLRTDPFRVDSMDIYSNLLYAKESLTALSFLAHRVFLTDKYRPESCCIIANYYSLKGQHEKSVLYFQRALKLNRKYLSAWTLMGHEYVELKNTPAAIDAYRRAVDINPRDFRAWYGLGQIYEMMGMPFYALYYFRKSSYLQPNDARLWIAMAQCYESDPLQMIEEAIKCYERAANSNDTEGIALHQLAKLHGMLGQSEEAAVYYKKDLERMEVEERQGQNFVEALLFLAKHYKSIGSFEEAEHYCTRLLDYAGPEKETAKNMLQGIKRLQSGFPSMDIDHFAL
;
A
#
# COMPACT_ATOMS: atom_id res chain seq x y z
N MET A 1 -22.77 -17.36 -17.23
CA MET A 1 -22.00 -16.19 -16.76
C MET A 1 -22.73 -14.86 -16.99
N ALA A 2 -23.35 -14.61 -18.16
CA ALA A 2 -24.07 -13.35 -18.44
C ALA A 2 -25.18 -13.01 -17.43
N SER A 3 -26.07 -13.96 -17.10
CA SER A 3 -27.13 -13.75 -16.10
C SER A 3 -26.60 -13.42 -14.70
N ALA A 4 -25.45 -13.95 -14.28
CA ALA A 4 -24.85 -13.62 -12.98
C ALA A 4 -24.21 -12.22 -12.97
N LYS A 5 -23.59 -11.81 -14.09
CA LYS A 5 -23.02 -10.46 -14.24
C LYS A 5 -24.11 -9.39 -14.15
N GLU A 6 -25.27 -9.61 -14.76
CA GLU A 6 -26.41 -8.68 -14.69
C GLU A 6 -26.94 -8.53 -13.25
N THR A 7 -27.05 -9.63 -12.51
CA THR A 7 -27.44 -9.60 -11.08
C THR A 7 -26.45 -8.78 -10.26
N TYR A 8 -25.14 -8.99 -10.43
CA TYR A 8 -24.13 -8.19 -9.72
C TYR A 8 -24.24 -6.70 -10.05
N ARG A 9 -24.55 -6.34 -11.30
CA ARG A 9 -24.73 -4.95 -11.70
C ARG A 9 -25.97 -4.31 -11.06
N ALA A 10 -27.08 -5.05 -11.01
CA ALA A 10 -28.29 -4.57 -10.36
C ALA A 10 -28.06 -4.34 -8.85
N GLU A 11 -27.42 -5.30 -8.19
CA GLU A 11 -27.04 -5.22 -6.78
C GLU A 11 -26.08 -4.06 -6.49
N LEU A 12 -24.99 -3.93 -7.25
CA LEU A 12 -24.00 -2.86 -7.08
C LEU A 12 -24.61 -1.47 -7.32
N ARG A 13 -25.50 -1.34 -8.31
CA ARG A 13 -26.21 -0.07 -8.59
C ARG A 13 -27.15 0.30 -7.44
N ALA A 14 -27.90 -0.66 -6.92
CA ALA A 14 -28.75 -0.44 -5.75
C ALA A 14 -27.90 -0.07 -4.52
N ALA A 15 -26.78 -0.77 -4.31
CA ALA A 15 -25.89 -0.53 -3.20
C ALA A 15 -25.24 0.87 -3.26
N ALA A 16 -24.74 1.29 -4.42
CA ALA A 16 -24.15 2.62 -4.60
C ALA A 16 -25.16 3.74 -4.27
N ARG A 17 -26.43 3.58 -4.68
CA ARG A 17 -27.51 4.52 -4.32
C ARG A 17 -27.80 4.51 -2.82
N GLN A 18 -28.01 3.33 -2.22
CA GLN A 18 -28.33 3.21 -0.80
C GLN A 18 -27.21 3.74 0.12
N LEU A 19 -25.95 3.53 -0.26
CA LEU A 19 -24.77 4.06 0.43
C LEU A 19 -24.66 5.57 0.24
N GLY A 20 -24.85 6.08 -0.99
CA GLY A 20 -24.81 7.51 -1.30
C GLY A 20 -25.94 8.31 -0.65
N GLU A 21 -27.13 7.73 -0.51
CA GLU A 21 -28.22 8.31 0.25
C GLU A 21 -27.86 8.50 1.72
N ARG A 22 -27.12 7.56 2.30
CA ARG A 22 -26.65 7.56 3.69
C ARG A 22 -25.31 8.27 3.90
N CYS A 23 -24.81 8.98 2.88
CA CYS A 23 -23.57 9.76 2.92
C CYS A 23 -22.29 8.93 3.17
N LEU A 24 -22.31 7.62 2.89
CA LEU A 24 -21.14 6.75 2.94
C LEU A 24 -20.40 6.80 1.59
N TYR A 25 -19.81 7.97 1.28
CA TYR A 25 -19.27 8.25 -0.06
C TYR A 25 -18.12 7.34 -0.48
N SER A 26 -17.25 6.91 0.44
CA SER A 26 -16.13 6.01 0.11
C SER A 26 -16.62 4.64 -0.33
N ALA A 27 -17.56 4.05 0.40
CA ALA A 27 -18.18 2.78 0.04
C ALA A 27 -19.03 2.89 -1.24
N ALA A 28 -19.73 4.02 -1.43
CA ALA A 28 -20.49 4.29 -2.64
C ALA A 28 -19.57 4.44 -3.88
N LYS A 29 -18.45 5.16 -3.74
CA LYS A 29 -17.41 5.29 -4.78
C LYS A 29 -16.87 3.92 -5.15
N TRP A 30 -16.46 3.11 -4.17
CA TRP A 30 -15.92 1.78 -4.41
C TRP A 30 -16.93 0.86 -5.12
N ALA A 31 -18.20 0.86 -4.70
CA ALA A 31 -19.26 0.08 -5.35
C ALA A 31 -19.52 0.55 -6.79
N ALA A 32 -19.46 1.87 -7.04
CA ALA A 32 -19.62 2.43 -8.37
C ALA A 32 -18.42 2.12 -9.29
N GLU A 33 -17.19 2.15 -8.79
CA GLU A 33 -15.99 1.74 -9.53
C GLU A 33 -16.07 0.27 -9.94
N LEU A 34 -16.48 -0.61 -9.01
CA LEU A 34 -16.70 -2.02 -9.34
C LEU A 34 -17.82 -2.23 -10.36
N LEU A 35 -18.90 -1.45 -10.28
CA LEU A 35 -20.01 -1.52 -11.23
C LEU A 35 -19.55 -1.23 -12.67
N VAL A 36 -18.64 -0.26 -12.85
CA VAL A 36 -18.03 0.05 -14.15
C VAL A 36 -17.07 -1.06 -14.58
N GLY A 37 -16.39 -1.71 -13.63
CA GLY A 37 -15.47 -2.81 -13.90
C GLY A 37 -16.12 -4.14 -14.32
N VAL A 38 -17.45 -4.28 -14.24
CA VAL A 38 -18.17 -5.45 -14.79
C VAL A 38 -18.38 -5.23 -16.29
N ASP A 39 -17.85 -6.13 -17.11
CA ASP A 39 -17.99 -6.09 -18.58
C ASP A 39 -19.41 -5.68 -19.02
N LEU A 40 -19.50 -4.71 -19.93
CA LEU A 40 -20.60 -4.67 -20.88
C LEU A 40 -20.29 -5.80 -21.86
N ASP A 41 -21.04 -6.91 -21.79
CA ASP A 41 -21.17 -7.76 -22.97
C ASP A 41 -21.50 -6.80 -24.12
N ALA A 42 -20.66 -6.79 -25.16
CA ALA A 42 -20.83 -5.91 -26.30
C ALA A 42 -22.32 -5.87 -26.66
N ALA A 43 -22.91 -4.67 -26.63
CA ALA A 43 -24.29 -4.52 -27.06
C ALA A 43 -24.44 -5.31 -28.37
N PRO A 44 -25.46 -6.17 -28.52
CA PRO A 44 -25.68 -6.78 -29.82
C PRO A 44 -25.80 -5.61 -30.79
N ALA A 45 -24.91 -5.58 -31.78
CA ALA A 45 -25.00 -4.65 -32.89
C ALA A 45 -26.37 -4.87 -33.52
N SER A 46 -27.35 -4.12 -33.06
CA SER A 46 -28.71 -4.13 -33.57
C SER A 46 -28.64 -3.34 -34.86
N SER A 47 -28.41 -4.10 -35.93
CA SER A 47 -28.90 -3.84 -37.27
C SER A 47 -28.82 -2.37 -37.70
N ALA A 48 -27.61 -1.91 -38.04
CA ALA A 48 -27.51 -0.93 -39.10
C ALA A 48 -28.13 -1.57 -40.34
N ALA A 49 -29.34 -1.14 -40.68
CA ALA A 49 -29.99 -1.50 -41.92
C ALA A 49 -29.05 -1.20 -43.07
N MET A 50 -28.91 -2.18 -43.96
CA MET A 50 -28.32 -2.00 -45.27
C MET A 50 -29.01 -0.83 -45.97
N ASP A 51 -28.23 0.19 -46.32
CA ASP A 51 -28.45 0.93 -47.56
C ASP A 51 -27.09 1.05 -48.25
N SER A 52 -27.00 0.42 -49.43
CA SER A 52 -25.85 0.41 -50.32
C SER A 52 -25.63 1.77 -51.01
N PRO A 53 -24.44 2.03 -51.58
CA PRO A 53 -23.93 3.38 -51.79
C PRO A 53 -24.33 3.96 -53.15
N SER A 54 -24.49 5.28 -53.23
CA SER A 54 -24.24 6.00 -54.48
C SER A 54 -23.58 7.36 -54.24
N SER A 55 -22.62 7.63 -55.10
CA SER A 55 -21.60 8.68 -55.13
C SER A 55 -22.11 10.12 -55.07
N SER A 56 -21.39 11.01 -54.38
CA SER A 56 -20.46 11.97 -55.02
C SER A 56 -19.99 13.08 -54.06
N SER A 57 -18.66 13.23 -53.97
CA SER A 57 -17.90 14.49 -53.97
C SER A 57 -18.46 15.72 -53.21
N ALA A 58 -17.78 16.15 -52.15
CA ALA A 58 -16.85 17.29 -52.20
C ALA A 58 -16.42 17.75 -50.80
N ALA A 59 -15.12 17.99 -50.66
CA ALA A 59 -14.45 18.50 -49.48
C ALA A 59 -14.70 20.00 -49.24
N ALA A 60 -14.83 20.39 -47.96
CA ALA A 60 -14.39 21.65 -47.36
C ALA A 60 -14.80 21.58 -45.87
N GLY A 61 -13.93 21.49 -44.87
CA GLY A 61 -12.75 22.32 -44.66
C GLY A 61 -13.19 23.69 -44.15
N ARG A 62 -13.27 23.88 -42.82
CA ARG A 62 -13.18 25.22 -42.22
C ARG A 62 -12.81 25.19 -40.74
N LEU A 63 -11.58 25.65 -40.53
CA LEU A 63 -10.97 26.07 -39.28
C LEU A 63 -11.67 27.29 -38.67
N LEU A 64 -11.65 27.26 -37.33
CA LEU A 64 -11.59 28.33 -36.33
C LEU A 64 -11.44 29.78 -36.83
N HIS A 65 -12.22 30.69 -36.24
CA HIS A 65 -11.68 31.94 -35.70
C HIS A 65 -12.53 32.49 -34.54
N LEU A 66 -11.84 32.85 -33.47
CA LEU A 66 -12.31 33.56 -32.28
C LEU A 66 -12.91 34.94 -32.64
N HIS A 67 -13.87 35.43 -31.84
CA HIS A 67 -13.73 36.76 -31.22
C HIS A 67 -14.61 36.91 -29.97
N ARG A 68 -14.03 37.61 -29.01
CA ARG A 68 -14.50 37.91 -27.66
C ARG A 68 -15.09 39.32 -27.62
N SER A 69 -16.05 39.52 -26.71
CA SER A 69 -16.41 40.77 -26.02
C SER A 69 -17.56 41.64 -26.55
N GLY A 70 -18.49 41.97 -25.64
CA GLY A 70 -19.01 43.34 -25.52
C GLY A 70 -20.53 43.54 -25.65
N GLY A 71 -21.23 43.57 -24.50
CA GLY A 71 -22.09 44.72 -24.14
C GLY A 71 -23.46 44.94 -24.80
N SER A 72 -24.46 45.01 -23.90
CA SER A 72 -25.68 45.85 -23.93
C SER A 72 -26.95 45.36 -24.63
N SER A 73 -27.90 44.98 -23.76
CA SER A 73 -29.31 45.42 -23.68
C SER A 73 -29.99 46.01 -24.92
N PHE A 74 -30.97 45.29 -25.46
CA PHE A 74 -32.19 45.92 -26.00
C PHE A 74 -33.45 45.14 -25.65
N ARG A 75 -34.42 45.91 -25.16
CA ARG A 75 -35.77 45.54 -24.73
C ARG A 75 -36.65 45.20 -25.93
N HIS A 76 -37.49 44.17 -25.80
CA HIS A 76 -38.76 44.12 -26.52
C HIS A 76 -39.93 44.15 -25.53
N ARG A 77 -40.85 45.08 -25.78
CA ARG A 77 -42.10 45.33 -25.05
C ARG A 77 -43.24 45.08 -26.04
N PRO A 78 -44.32 44.35 -25.66
CA PRO A 78 -45.61 44.53 -26.29
C PRO A 78 -46.51 45.43 -25.41
N ARG A 79 -47.30 46.29 -26.06
CA ARG A 79 -48.35 47.12 -25.44
C ARG A 79 -49.57 46.25 -25.07
N PRO A 80 -50.32 46.65 -24.02
CA PRO A 80 -51.77 46.54 -24.05
C PRO A 80 -52.43 47.93 -23.91
N GLY A 81 -53.41 48.22 -24.78
CA GLY A 81 -54.50 49.15 -24.43
C GLY A 81 -55.53 48.40 -23.60
N GLY A 82 -56.31 48.99 -22.70
CA GLY A 82 -56.48 50.39 -22.30
C GLY A 82 -57.80 50.48 -21.51
N GLY A 83 -57.75 51.03 -20.28
CA GLY A 83 -58.88 51.52 -19.44
C GLY A 83 -59.81 50.45 -18.84
N SER A 84 -60.33 50.53 -17.60
CA SER A 84 -60.52 51.67 -16.70
C SER A 84 -60.66 51.26 -15.21
N SER A 85 -59.99 52.02 -14.34
CA SER A 85 -60.23 52.35 -12.90
C SER A 85 -61.25 51.55 -12.04
N SER A 86 -60.77 50.96 -10.92
CA SER A 86 -61.13 51.40 -9.54
C SER A 86 -60.29 50.68 -8.45
N GLU A 87 -59.77 51.50 -7.53
CA GLU A 87 -59.53 51.29 -6.10
C GLU A 87 -58.87 50.01 -5.53
N ALA A 88 -57.60 50.20 -5.13
CA ALA A 88 -56.99 49.81 -3.85
C ALA A 88 -57.31 48.44 -3.23
N GLY A 89 -56.42 47.47 -3.51
CA GLY A 89 -56.11 46.37 -2.62
C GLY A 89 -54.69 45.87 -2.91
N THR A 90 -53.77 45.99 -1.95
CA THR A 90 -52.41 45.42 -2.05
C THR A 90 -52.48 43.91 -2.32
N PRO A 91 -51.87 43.38 -3.41
CA PRO A 91 -51.79 41.93 -3.58
C PRO A 91 -50.71 41.37 -2.63
N LEU A 92 -51.10 40.40 -1.82
CA LEU A 92 -50.19 39.55 -1.03
C LEU A 92 -49.16 38.90 -1.96
N GLY A 93 -47.89 38.94 -1.53
CA GLY A 93 -46.75 38.60 -2.37
C GLY A 93 -46.72 37.16 -2.88
N GLY A 94 -46.36 37.04 -4.17
CA GLY A 94 -45.49 35.98 -4.68
C GLY A 94 -46.12 34.60 -4.91
N VAL A 95 -46.93 34.46 -5.97
CA VAL A 95 -47.23 33.15 -6.56
C VAL A 95 -46.43 33.05 -7.87
N SER A 96 -45.48 32.11 -7.96
CA SER A 96 -44.72 31.87 -9.18
C SER A 96 -45.56 31.13 -10.21
N TYR A 97 -45.86 31.75 -11.35
CA TYR A 97 -46.69 31.21 -12.44
C TYR A 97 -45.99 30.19 -13.37
N VAL A 98 -44.89 29.57 -12.93
CA VAL A 98 -44.18 28.55 -13.72
C VAL A 98 -44.20 27.25 -12.94
N SER A 99 -45.16 26.39 -13.25
CA SER A 99 -45.17 25.00 -12.78
C SER A 99 -44.04 24.27 -13.49
N THR A 100 -42.86 24.19 -12.86
CA THR A 100 -41.83 23.26 -13.31
C THR A 100 -42.40 21.85 -13.17
N PRO A 101 -42.44 21.04 -14.24
CA PRO A 101 -42.88 19.66 -14.13
C PRO A 101 -41.89 18.93 -13.23
N ILE A 102 -42.35 18.59 -12.02
CA ILE A 102 -41.64 17.71 -11.10
C ILE A 102 -41.96 16.29 -11.60
N PRO A 103 -40.98 15.47 -11.97
CA PRO A 103 -41.22 14.05 -12.20
C PRO A 103 -41.78 13.45 -10.91
N ASP A 104 -43.00 12.92 -10.97
CA ASP A 104 -43.65 12.24 -9.85
C ASP A 104 -42.91 10.92 -9.57
N ASP A 105 -41.82 10.99 -8.81
CA ASP A 105 -41.24 9.87 -8.11
C ASP A 105 -41.02 10.29 -6.66
N ASP A 106 -41.57 9.47 -5.75
CA ASP A 106 -41.58 9.56 -4.29
C ASP A 106 -42.71 10.41 -3.65
N ALA A 107 -43.65 9.67 -3.06
CA ALA A 107 -44.72 10.19 -2.22
C ALA A 107 -44.16 11.11 -1.10
N PHE A 108 -44.84 12.24 -0.87
CA PHE A 108 -44.55 13.20 0.20
C PHE A 108 -44.60 12.53 1.59
N ASP A 109 -43.45 12.04 2.06
CA ASP A 109 -43.26 11.65 3.46
C ASP A 109 -42.78 12.89 4.24
N SER A 110 -43.53 13.30 5.27
CA SER A 110 -43.18 14.44 6.13
C SER A 110 -41.82 14.30 6.84
N GLY A 111 -41.29 13.07 6.93
CA GLY A 111 -39.92 12.79 7.39
C GLY A 111 -38.84 12.99 6.31
N GLY A 112 -39.22 12.93 5.03
CA GLY A 112 -38.34 13.06 3.87
C GLY A 112 -37.73 14.45 3.71
N ASP A 113 -38.52 15.51 3.93
CA ASP A 113 -38.05 16.91 3.78
C ASP A 113 -36.93 17.25 4.78
N LYS A 114 -37.11 16.84 6.04
CA LYS A 114 -36.10 17.01 7.09
C LYS A 114 -34.86 16.17 6.81
N TYR A 115 -35.05 14.97 6.26
CA TYR A 115 -33.93 14.12 5.86
C TYR A 115 -33.13 14.75 4.72
N LEU A 116 -33.80 15.25 3.69
CA LEU A 116 -33.16 15.92 2.57
C LEU A 116 -32.37 17.15 3.03
N LEU A 117 -32.97 17.98 3.91
CA LEU A 117 -32.28 19.13 4.50
C LEU A 117 -31.07 18.72 5.34
N ALA A 118 -31.18 17.66 6.15
CA ALA A 118 -30.05 17.18 6.92
C ALA A 118 -28.94 16.62 6.03
N LYS A 119 -29.29 15.95 4.93
CA LYS A 119 -28.34 15.45 3.94
C LYS A 119 -27.58 16.60 3.27
N THR A 120 -28.27 17.67 2.86
CA THR A 120 -27.59 18.83 2.26
C THR A 120 -26.65 19.52 3.26
N TYR A 121 -27.04 19.64 4.54
CA TYR A 121 -26.12 20.10 5.58
C TYR A 121 -24.91 19.16 5.76
N PHE A 122 -25.11 17.84 5.64
CA PHE A 122 -24.02 16.87 5.70
C PHE A 122 -23.07 17.04 4.51
N ASP A 123 -23.60 17.20 3.29
CA ASP A 123 -22.82 17.46 2.06
C ASP A 123 -21.97 18.72 2.19
N CYS A 124 -22.49 19.77 2.83
CA CYS A 124 -21.77 21.00 3.14
C CYS A 124 -20.78 20.89 4.32
N ARG A 125 -20.61 19.70 4.91
CA ARG A 125 -19.75 19.42 6.08
C ARG A 125 -20.18 20.17 7.36
N GLU A 126 -21.47 20.49 7.48
CA GLU A 126 -22.11 21.13 8.63
C GLU A 126 -22.77 20.09 9.55
N TYR A 127 -21.97 19.14 10.04
CA TYR A 127 -22.48 17.92 10.67
C TYR A 127 -23.37 18.13 11.89
N ARG A 128 -23.10 19.13 12.75
CA ARG A 128 -23.97 19.40 13.92
C ARG A 128 -25.35 19.92 13.53
N ARG A 129 -25.45 20.71 12.45
CA ARG A 129 -26.74 21.19 11.95
C ARG A 129 -27.56 20.04 11.37
N ALA A 130 -26.92 19.14 10.61
CA ALA A 130 -27.54 17.92 10.14
C ALA A 130 -28.09 17.07 11.30
N ALA A 131 -27.29 16.87 12.36
CA ALA A 131 -27.71 16.13 13.55
C ALA A 131 -28.89 16.79 14.29
N HIS A 132 -28.91 18.12 14.40
CA HIS A 132 -29.97 18.86 15.08
C HIS A 132 -31.33 18.75 14.35
N VAL A 133 -31.34 18.85 13.02
CA VAL A 133 -32.56 18.71 12.20
C VAL A 133 -33.22 17.33 12.39
N LEU A 134 -32.41 16.30 12.61
CA LEU A 134 -32.86 14.91 12.73
C LEU A 134 -33.17 14.47 14.17
N GLN A 135 -33.07 15.34 15.18
CA GLN A 135 -33.19 14.98 16.59
C GLN A 135 -34.53 14.30 16.93
N ASN A 136 -35.62 14.72 16.29
CA ASN A 136 -36.97 14.22 16.55
C ASN A 136 -37.45 13.16 15.54
N GLN A 137 -36.56 12.64 14.69
CA GLN A 137 -36.90 11.67 13.65
C GLN A 137 -36.60 10.24 14.11
N ALA A 138 -37.62 9.37 14.10
CA ALA A 138 -37.51 7.98 14.52
C ALA A 138 -37.18 7.00 13.36
N GLY A 139 -37.18 7.47 12.11
CA GLY A 139 -36.89 6.63 10.95
C GLY A 139 -35.46 6.08 10.99
N ARG A 140 -35.27 4.79 10.67
CA ARG A 140 -33.97 4.10 10.75
C ARG A 140 -32.85 4.83 9.98
N LYS A 141 -33.16 5.32 8.78
CA LYS A 141 -32.26 6.09 7.92
C LYS A 141 -31.89 7.46 8.53
N ALA A 142 -32.85 8.13 9.17
CA ALA A 142 -32.65 9.40 9.86
C ALA A 142 -31.83 9.24 11.14
N VAL A 143 -32.11 8.21 11.95
CA VAL A 143 -31.33 7.87 13.15
C VAL A 143 -29.88 7.58 12.78
N PHE A 144 -29.64 6.78 11.74
CA PHE A 144 -28.29 6.52 11.24
C PHE A 144 -27.58 7.82 10.84
N LEU A 145 -28.18 8.65 9.99
CA LEU A 145 -27.54 9.88 9.51
C LEU A 145 -27.27 10.87 10.65
N ARG A 146 -28.17 10.95 11.65
CA ARG A 146 -27.95 11.76 12.87
C ARG A 146 -26.73 11.27 13.65
N CYS A 147 -26.68 9.99 13.99
CA CYS A 147 -25.58 9.42 14.76
C CYS A 147 -24.26 9.51 13.98
N TYR A 148 -24.29 9.29 12.67
CA TYR A 148 -23.11 9.41 11.81
C TYR A 148 -22.63 10.85 11.70
N ALA A 149 -23.54 11.83 11.58
CA ALA A 149 -23.19 13.24 11.60
C ALA A 149 -22.57 13.66 12.94
N LEU A 150 -23.09 13.20 14.07
CA LEU A 150 -22.47 13.46 15.38
C LEU A 150 -21.07 12.83 15.47
N TYR A 151 -20.91 11.60 14.99
CA TYR A 151 -19.60 10.95 14.91
C TYR A 151 -18.59 11.79 14.10
N MET A 152 -18.97 12.21 12.88
CA MET A 152 -18.13 13.04 12.01
C MET A 152 -17.86 14.44 12.59
N ALA A 153 -18.82 15.02 13.31
CA ALA A 153 -18.62 16.30 14.02
C ALA A 153 -17.58 16.17 15.13
N GLY A 154 -17.58 15.04 15.83
CA GLY A 154 -16.61 14.70 16.86
C GLY A 154 -15.22 14.41 16.29
N GLU A 155 -15.14 13.66 15.18
CA GLU A 155 -13.88 13.40 14.46
C GLU A 155 -13.25 14.70 13.93
N LYS A 156 -14.06 15.59 13.32
CA LYS A 156 -13.60 16.91 12.86
C LYS A 156 -13.06 17.77 14.01
N ARG A 157 -13.70 17.73 15.18
CA ARG A 157 -13.24 18.44 16.39
C ARG A 157 -11.92 17.86 16.89
N LYS A 158 -11.83 16.52 16.97
CA LYS A 158 -10.61 15.80 17.36
C LYS A 158 -9.43 16.17 16.46
N GLU A 159 -9.63 16.21 15.14
CA GLU A 159 -8.60 16.61 14.18
C GLU A 159 -8.15 18.06 14.39
N ALA A 160 -9.08 18.99 14.61
CA ALA A 160 -8.74 20.39 14.88
C ALA A 160 -7.93 20.55 16.18
N GLU A 161 -8.38 19.92 17.28
CA GLU A 161 -7.66 19.93 18.56
C GLU A 161 -6.26 19.30 18.44
N MET A 162 -6.12 18.22 17.66
CA MET A 162 -4.80 17.62 17.40
C MET A 162 -3.83 18.57 16.70
N ILE A 163 -4.31 19.42 15.78
CA ILE A 163 -3.49 20.42 15.08
C ILE A 163 -3.07 21.56 16.04
N GLU A 164 -3.95 21.98 16.95
CA GLU A 164 -3.67 23.07 17.90
C GLU A 164 -2.66 22.64 19.00
N LEU A 165 -2.70 21.37 19.42
CA LEU A 165 -1.86 20.81 20.49
C LEU A 165 -0.42 20.47 20.06
N GLU A 166 0.01 20.76 18.83
CA GLU A 166 1.35 20.40 18.33
C GLU A 166 2.53 21.14 19.00
N GLY A 167 2.27 22.04 19.97
CA GLY A 167 3.30 22.76 20.72
C GLY A 167 4.06 21.90 21.75
N SER A 168 5.26 21.45 21.37
CA SER A 168 6.40 21.06 22.23
C SER A 168 6.43 19.69 22.96
N LEU A 169 5.32 18.99 23.22
CA LEU A 169 5.36 17.61 23.77
C LEU A 169 4.20 16.76 23.23
N GLY A 170 4.45 16.12 22.07
CA GLY A 170 3.45 15.36 21.32
C GLY A 170 3.05 14.03 21.97
N LYS A 171 1.99 14.07 22.79
CA LYS A 171 0.98 13.01 22.90
C LYS A 171 -0.39 13.67 22.87
N SER A 172 -0.97 13.81 21.68
CA SER A 172 -2.34 14.32 21.55
C SER A 172 -3.32 13.21 21.96
N ASN A 173 -3.71 13.18 23.24
CA ASN A 173 -4.80 12.34 23.76
C ASN A 173 -6.19 12.86 23.33
N ALA A 174 -6.28 13.51 22.16
CA ALA A 174 -7.55 14.01 21.65
C ALA A 174 -8.44 12.81 21.31
N VAL A 175 -9.52 12.67 22.05
CA VAL A 175 -10.53 11.63 21.84
C VAL A 175 -11.82 12.31 21.42
N ASN A 176 -12.55 11.65 20.52
CA ASN A 176 -13.86 12.13 20.13
C ASN A 176 -14.83 12.09 21.33
N GLN A 177 -15.23 13.27 21.79
CA GLN A 177 -16.08 13.46 22.98
C GLN A 177 -17.49 12.86 22.82
N GLU A 178 -17.95 12.67 21.57
CA GLU A 178 -19.30 12.17 21.27
C GLU A 178 -19.39 10.63 21.37
N LEU A 179 -18.26 9.91 21.46
CA LEU A 179 -18.24 8.44 21.43
C LEU A 179 -19.07 7.79 22.54
N VAL A 180 -19.02 8.34 23.76
CA VAL A 180 -19.73 7.77 24.93
C VAL A 180 -21.25 7.93 24.78
N ALA A 181 -21.69 9.08 24.25
CA ALA A 181 -23.11 9.32 24.00
C ALA A 181 -23.63 8.41 22.88
N LEU A 182 -22.87 8.31 21.78
CA LEU A 182 -23.20 7.47 20.63
C LEU A 182 -23.26 5.98 20.99
N GLU A 183 -22.30 5.47 21.77
CA GLU A 183 -22.30 4.09 22.22
C GLU A 183 -23.55 3.77 23.05
N ARG A 184 -23.92 4.63 24.01
CA ARG A 184 -25.11 4.44 24.84
C ARG A 184 -26.35 4.34 23.97
N GLU A 185 -26.52 5.27 23.05
CA GLU A 185 -27.67 5.32 22.13
C GLU A 185 -27.70 4.12 21.16
N LEU A 186 -26.58 3.77 20.54
CA LEU A 186 -26.52 2.61 19.63
C LEU A 186 -26.72 1.29 20.38
N SER A 187 -26.26 1.19 21.63
CA SER A 187 -26.47 0.01 22.47
C SER A 187 -27.94 -0.17 22.89
N THR A 188 -28.70 0.91 23.09
CA THR A 188 -30.14 0.83 23.39
C THR A 188 -30.92 0.48 22.13
N HIS A 189 -30.55 1.03 20.98
CA HIS A 189 -31.13 0.64 19.69
C HIS A 189 -30.88 -0.83 19.35
N ARG A 190 -29.69 -1.37 19.67
CA ARG A 190 -29.39 -2.79 19.51
C ARG A 190 -30.26 -3.66 20.43
N ARG A 191 -30.39 -3.31 21.71
CA ARG A 191 -31.21 -4.05 22.69
C ARG A 191 -32.70 -4.04 22.34
N THR A 192 -33.18 -2.97 21.72
CA THR A 192 -34.58 -2.84 21.28
C THR A 192 -34.85 -3.47 19.90
N GLY A 193 -33.82 -3.97 19.21
CA GLY A 193 -33.95 -4.53 17.86
C GLY A 193 -34.28 -3.49 16.77
N SER A 194 -34.14 -2.20 17.07
CA SER A 194 -34.48 -1.09 16.16
C SER A 194 -33.30 -0.65 15.27
N ILE A 195 -32.12 -1.24 15.46
CA ILE A 195 -30.89 -0.88 14.75
C ILE A 195 -30.87 -1.45 13.32
N ASP A 196 -30.56 -0.59 12.34
CA ASP A 196 -30.33 -0.99 10.95
C ASP A 196 -28.92 -1.58 10.77
N SER A 197 -28.69 -2.30 9.68
CA SER A 197 -27.39 -2.83 9.24
C SER A 197 -26.27 -1.77 9.26
N PHE A 198 -26.58 -0.56 8.78
CA PHE A 198 -25.68 0.60 8.82
C PHE A 198 -25.47 1.15 10.24
N GLY A 199 -26.48 1.03 11.11
CA GLY A 199 -26.36 1.36 12.53
C GLY A 199 -25.41 0.39 13.25
N LEU A 200 -25.44 -0.90 12.91
CA LEU A 200 -24.47 -1.89 13.40
C LEU A 200 -23.05 -1.54 12.94
N TYR A 201 -22.88 -1.11 11.68
CA TYR A 201 -21.59 -0.62 11.18
C TYR A 201 -21.06 0.56 12.00
N LEU A 202 -21.89 1.59 12.23
CA LEU A 202 -21.52 2.74 13.04
C LEU A 202 -21.22 2.35 14.50
N TYR A 203 -21.95 1.39 15.05
CA TYR A 203 -21.70 0.90 16.40
C TYR A 203 -20.34 0.17 16.49
N GLY A 204 -20.01 -0.63 15.47
CA GLY A 204 -18.69 -1.25 15.32
C GLY A 204 -17.56 -0.22 15.27
N LEU A 205 -17.73 0.86 14.49
CA LEU A 205 -16.78 1.97 14.42
C LEU A 205 -16.56 2.65 15.78
N VAL A 206 -17.64 2.99 16.49
CA VAL A 206 -17.55 3.64 17.80
C VAL A 206 -16.83 2.75 18.82
N LEU A 207 -17.09 1.44 18.81
CA LEU A 207 -16.42 0.49 19.70
C LEU A 207 -14.94 0.30 19.36
N ARG A 208 -14.59 0.28 18.07
CA ARG A 208 -13.20 0.25 17.61
C ARG A 208 -12.45 1.47 18.13
N ASP A 209 -13.02 2.66 17.96
CA ASP A 209 -12.37 3.91 18.39
C ASP A 209 -12.23 4.03 19.91
N LYS A 210 -13.08 3.32 20.67
CA LYS A 210 -12.95 3.15 22.13
C LYS A 210 -11.92 2.10 22.56
N GLY A 211 -11.41 1.28 21.64
CA GLY A 211 -10.48 0.17 21.93
C GLY A 211 -11.14 -1.16 22.32
N CYS A 212 -12.47 -1.29 22.18
CA CYS A 212 -13.19 -2.54 22.47
C CYS A 212 -13.21 -3.48 21.25
N GLU A 213 -12.03 -3.95 20.81
CA GLU A 213 -11.87 -4.68 19.53
C GLU A 213 -12.71 -5.96 19.44
N GLY A 214 -12.78 -6.77 20.49
CA GLY A 214 -13.51 -8.04 20.45
C GLY A 214 -15.01 -7.86 20.19
N LEU A 215 -15.63 -6.88 20.87
CA LEU A 215 -17.04 -6.53 20.65
C LEU A 215 -17.21 -5.88 19.27
N ALA A 216 -16.31 -4.97 18.88
CA ALA A 216 -16.36 -4.34 17.56
C ALA A 216 -16.36 -5.38 16.43
N ARG A 217 -15.51 -6.42 16.52
CA ARG A 217 -15.45 -7.52 15.54
C ARG A 217 -16.78 -8.26 15.43
N THR A 218 -17.39 -8.66 16.54
CA THR A 218 -18.67 -9.40 16.52
C THR A 218 -19.80 -8.58 15.88
N ILE A 219 -19.87 -7.28 16.21
CA ILE A 219 -20.88 -6.36 15.67
C ILE A 219 -20.64 -6.06 14.19
N LEU A 220 -19.39 -5.92 13.76
CA LEU A 220 -19.05 -5.72 12.35
C LEU A 220 -19.39 -6.97 11.53
N VAL A 221 -19.17 -8.18 12.06
CA VAL A 221 -19.61 -9.43 11.43
C VAL A 221 -21.14 -9.47 11.28
N GLU A 222 -21.90 -9.05 12.31
CA GLU A 222 -23.37 -8.92 12.21
C GLU A 222 -23.78 -7.91 11.14
N SER A 223 -23.11 -6.74 11.09
CA SER A 223 -23.36 -5.70 10.09
C SER A 223 -23.12 -6.22 8.67
N VAL A 224 -21.96 -6.83 8.44
CA VAL A 224 -21.56 -7.40 7.16
C VAL A 224 -22.50 -8.52 6.70
N ASN A 225 -22.91 -9.41 7.60
CA ASN A 225 -23.84 -10.49 7.30
C ASN A 225 -25.28 -10.02 7.03
N SER A 226 -25.63 -8.82 7.49
CA SER A 226 -26.93 -8.20 7.21
C SER A 226 -26.92 -7.39 5.92
N TYR A 227 -25.86 -6.63 5.65
CA TYR A 227 -25.69 -5.85 4.43
C TYR A 227 -24.26 -6.00 3.86
N PRO A 228 -24.04 -7.00 2.99
CA PRO A 228 -22.70 -7.33 2.47
C PRO A 228 -22.10 -6.29 1.53
N TRP A 229 -22.87 -5.39 0.93
CA TRP A 229 -22.35 -4.46 -0.09
C TRP A 229 -21.64 -3.23 0.49
N ASN A 230 -21.66 -3.03 1.81
CA ASN A 230 -20.96 -1.92 2.43
C ASN A 230 -19.46 -2.25 2.62
N TRP A 231 -18.62 -1.89 1.62
CA TRP A 231 -17.18 -2.15 1.67
C TRP A 231 -16.48 -1.55 2.89
N SER A 232 -16.95 -0.40 3.40
CA SER A 232 -16.32 0.20 4.57
C SER A 232 -16.44 -0.67 5.81
N ALA A 233 -17.51 -1.45 5.98
CA ALA A 233 -17.64 -2.39 7.09
C ALA A 233 -16.62 -3.54 6.99
N TRP A 234 -16.33 -4.02 5.78
CA TRP A 234 -15.32 -5.05 5.54
C TRP A 234 -13.89 -4.53 5.75
N SER A 235 -13.59 -3.34 5.27
CA SER A 235 -12.28 -2.69 5.48
C SER A 235 -12.01 -2.45 6.96
N GLU A 236 -13.04 -2.08 7.72
CA GLU A 236 -12.94 -1.94 9.17
C GLU A 236 -12.73 -3.28 9.87
N LEU A 237 -13.47 -4.32 9.46
CA LEU A 237 -13.26 -5.67 9.95
C LEU A 237 -11.84 -6.17 9.64
N GLN A 238 -11.31 -5.86 8.45
CA GLN A 238 -9.95 -6.21 8.04
C GLN A 238 -8.91 -5.61 8.99
N SER A 239 -9.08 -4.33 9.38
CA SER A 239 -8.17 -3.67 10.33
C SER A 239 -8.11 -4.37 11.71
N LEU A 240 -9.18 -5.07 12.09
CA LEU A 240 -9.28 -5.82 13.35
C LEU A 240 -8.81 -7.27 13.23
N CYS A 241 -8.65 -7.78 12.01
CA CYS A 241 -8.21 -9.16 11.74
C CYS A 241 -6.70 -9.25 11.87
N THR A 242 -6.27 -9.50 13.11
CA THR A 242 -4.86 -9.49 13.46
C THR A 242 -4.15 -10.83 13.23
N SER A 243 -4.83 -11.96 13.31
CA SER A 243 -4.24 -13.28 13.07
C SER A 243 -5.08 -14.11 12.11
N SER A 244 -4.44 -15.10 11.49
CA SER A 244 -5.12 -16.14 10.71
C SER A 244 -6.19 -16.87 11.54
N ASP A 245 -5.93 -17.08 12.84
CA ASP A 245 -6.87 -17.75 13.74
C ASP A 245 -8.13 -16.93 13.94
N ILE A 246 -8.00 -15.61 14.08
CA ILE A 246 -9.15 -14.71 14.18
C ILE A 246 -9.96 -14.78 12.88
N LEU A 247 -9.29 -14.77 11.72
CA LEU A 247 -9.93 -14.84 10.41
C LEU A 247 -10.73 -16.14 10.23
N ASN A 248 -10.14 -17.28 10.61
CA ASN A 248 -10.78 -18.60 10.49
C ASN A 248 -11.98 -18.77 11.43
N ASN A 249 -11.99 -18.07 12.57
CA ASN A 249 -13.08 -18.10 13.54
C ASN A 249 -14.26 -17.18 13.18
N LEU A 250 -14.17 -16.37 12.11
CA LEU A 250 -15.26 -15.47 11.73
C LEU A 250 -16.41 -16.23 11.03
N ASN A 251 -17.61 -16.09 11.58
CA ASN A 251 -18.82 -16.62 10.95
C ASN A 251 -19.36 -15.66 9.88
N LEU A 252 -18.79 -15.73 8.68
CA LEU A 252 -19.16 -14.92 7.52
C LEU A 252 -20.03 -15.72 6.55
N LYS A 253 -21.21 -15.18 6.20
CA LYS A 253 -22.10 -15.73 5.17
C LYS A 253 -21.38 -15.83 3.82
N ASN A 254 -21.78 -16.81 3.02
CA ASN A 254 -21.21 -17.00 1.69
C ASN A 254 -21.76 -15.93 0.72
N HIS A 255 -20.92 -14.94 0.40
CA HIS A 255 -21.21 -13.87 -0.54
C HIS A 255 -19.93 -13.54 -1.31
N TRP A 256 -20.00 -13.12 -2.56
CA TRP A 256 -18.82 -12.82 -3.39
C TRP A 256 -17.96 -11.67 -2.82
N MET A 257 -18.55 -10.73 -2.06
CA MET A 257 -17.81 -9.71 -1.29
C MET A 257 -16.84 -10.30 -0.27
N LYS A 258 -17.10 -11.53 0.22
CA LYS A 258 -16.19 -12.25 1.10
C LYS A 258 -14.87 -12.55 0.40
N ASP A 259 -14.86 -12.80 -0.90
CA ASP A 259 -13.62 -13.05 -1.64
C ASP A 259 -12.75 -11.78 -1.70
N PHE A 260 -13.34 -10.59 -1.85
CA PHE A 260 -12.62 -9.31 -1.76
C PHE A 260 -12.02 -9.09 -0.37
N PHE A 261 -12.81 -9.36 0.68
CA PHE A 261 -12.34 -9.27 2.07
C PHE A 261 -11.21 -10.27 2.35
N LEU A 262 -11.35 -11.53 1.93
CA LEU A 262 -10.31 -12.54 2.12
C LEU A 262 -9.03 -12.13 1.39
N ALA A 263 -9.12 -11.69 0.13
CA ALA A 263 -7.95 -11.23 -0.64
C ALA A 263 -7.23 -10.05 0.04
N SER A 264 -7.98 -9.06 0.56
CA SER A 264 -7.38 -7.92 1.26
C SER A 264 -6.81 -8.29 2.62
N THR A 265 -7.48 -9.17 3.38
CA THR A 265 -6.93 -9.69 4.65
C THR A 265 -5.68 -10.53 4.46
N TYR A 266 -5.62 -11.38 3.44
CA TYR A 266 -4.42 -12.16 3.13
C TYR A 266 -3.24 -11.26 2.77
N LEU A 267 -3.47 -10.16 2.05
CA LEU A 267 -2.44 -9.16 1.77
C LEU A 267 -1.88 -8.54 3.07
N GLU A 268 -2.74 -8.13 4.00
CA GLU A 268 -2.32 -7.60 5.32
C GLU A 268 -1.61 -8.64 6.20
N LEU A 269 -2.04 -9.91 6.11
CA LEU A 269 -1.41 -11.04 6.78
C LEU A 269 -0.15 -11.55 6.07
N LYS A 270 0.28 -10.90 4.97
CA LYS A 270 1.48 -11.23 4.18
C LYS A 270 1.42 -12.61 3.51
N MET A 271 0.22 -13.13 3.28
CA MET A 271 -0.04 -14.36 2.52
C MET A 271 -0.23 -14.02 1.05
N HIS A 272 0.87 -13.61 0.40
CA HIS A 272 0.84 -13.00 -0.93
C HIS A 272 0.30 -13.94 -2.02
N GLU A 273 0.70 -15.22 -2.03
CA GLU A 273 0.25 -16.18 -3.05
C GLU A 273 -1.26 -16.48 -2.99
N GLU A 274 -1.81 -16.59 -1.79
CA GLU A 274 -3.24 -16.82 -1.60
C GLU A 274 -4.06 -15.58 -1.98
N ALA A 275 -3.55 -14.39 -1.64
CA ALA A 275 -4.14 -13.13 -2.06
C ALA A 275 -4.17 -13.00 -3.59
N LEU A 276 -3.06 -13.31 -4.26
CA LEU A 276 -2.94 -13.23 -5.73
C LEU A 276 -3.96 -14.14 -6.42
N LYS A 277 -4.03 -15.43 -6.03
CA LYS A 277 -5.01 -16.39 -6.58
C LYS A 277 -6.46 -15.92 -6.45
N ARG A 278 -6.79 -15.25 -5.33
CA ARG A 278 -8.14 -14.70 -5.10
C ARG A 278 -8.39 -13.47 -5.96
N TYR A 279 -7.42 -12.57 -6.08
CA TYR A 279 -7.54 -11.40 -6.95
C TYR A 279 -7.63 -11.76 -8.43
N GLU A 280 -6.87 -12.75 -8.90
CA GLU A 280 -6.96 -13.28 -10.27
C GLU A 280 -8.36 -13.85 -10.57
N ARG A 281 -8.92 -14.61 -9.61
CA ARG A 281 -10.29 -15.12 -9.71
C ARG A 281 -11.31 -13.98 -9.80
N LEU A 282 -11.13 -12.92 -9.02
CA LEU A 282 -11.99 -11.73 -9.04
C LEU A 282 -11.83 -10.95 -10.35
N MET A 283 -10.61 -10.82 -10.86
CA MET A 283 -10.31 -10.17 -12.14
C MET A 283 -10.98 -10.91 -13.32
N GLY A 284 -11.15 -12.24 -13.23
CA GLY A 284 -11.92 -13.01 -14.20
C GLY A 284 -13.39 -12.57 -14.33
N VAL A 285 -13.98 -12.04 -13.25
CA VAL A 285 -15.37 -11.54 -13.19
C VAL A 285 -15.43 -10.02 -13.43
N PHE A 286 -14.49 -9.27 -12.86
CA PHE A 286 -14.39 -7.80 -12.87
C PHE A 286 -13.15 -7.36 -13.65
N ARG A 287 -13.14 -7.58 -14.97
CA ARG A 287 -11.96 -7.45 -15.82
C ARG A 287 -11.36 -6.05 -15.86
N CYS A 288 -12.19 -5.01 -15.83
CA CYS A 288 -11.75 -3.63 -15.99
C CYS A 288 -11.70 -2.85 -14.65
N SER A 289 -11.63 -3.56 -13.52
CA SER A 289 -11.60 -2.91 -12.22
C SER A 289 -10.19 -2.39 -11.87
N GLY A 290 -10.02 -1.08 -11.93
CA GLY A 290 -8.78 -0.42 -11.51
C GLY A 290 -8.44 -0.67 -10.02
N TYR A 291 -9.44 -0.91 -9.16
CA TYR A 291 -9.19 -1.29 -7.77
C TYR A 291 -8.47 -2.64 -7.68
N ILE A 292 -8.95 -3.67 -8.39
CA ILE A 292 -8.36 -5.01 -8.35
C ILE A 292 -6.95 -4.97 -8.96
N GLN A 293 -6.78 -4.29 -10.09
CA GLN A 293 -5.46 -4.11 -10.71
C GLN A 293 -4.46 -3.44 -9.76
N ALA A 294 -4.85 -2.38 -9.06
CA ALA A 294 -3.99 -1.73 -8.06
C ALA A 294 -3.62 -2.66 -6.89
N GLN A 295 -4.56 -3.51 -6.44
CA GLN A 295 -4.27 -4.50 -5.39
C GLN A 295 -3.34 -5.61 -5.88
N ILE A 296 -3.51 -6.10 -7.12
CA ILE A 296 -2.58 -7.08 -7.73
C ILE A 296 -1.18 -6.47 -7.84
N ALA A 297 -1.06 -5.23 -8.32
CA ALA A 297 0.23 -4.53 -8.40
C ALA A 297 0.87 -4.36 -7.01
N THR A 298 0.06 -4.13 -5.97
CA THR A 298 0.54 -4.08 -4.57
C THR A 298 1.06 -5.44 -4.10
N VAL A 299 0.37 -6.53 -4.47
CA VAL A 299 0.80 -7.90 -4.16
C VAL A 299 2.13 -8.20 -4.87
N GLN A 300 2.25 -7.91 -6.17
CA GLN A 300 3.50 -8.12 -6.92
C GLN A 300 4.65 -7.28 -6.36
N TYR A 301 4.38 -6.03 -5.99
CA TYR A 301 5.38 -5.20 -5.29
C TYR A 301 5.85 -5.85 -3.98
N SER A 302 4.93 -6.43 -3.20
CA SER A 302 5.30 -7.13 -1.96
C SER A 302 6.03 -8.46 -2.19
N MET A 303 5.79 -9.15 -3.31
CA MET A 303 6.56 -10.32 -3.76
C MET A 303 7.94 -9.96 -4.33
N ARG A 304 8.21 -8.66 -4.54
CA ARG A 304 9.42 -8.09 -5.19
C ARG A 304 9.51 -8.29 -6.70
N ASP A 305 8.41 -8.63 -7.36
CA ASP A 305 8.32 -8.64 -8.82
C ASP A 305 8.05 -7.22 -9.35
N LEU A 306 9.12 -6.41 -9.38
CA LEU A 306 9.02 -4.97 -9.66
C LEU A 306 8.57 -4.67 -11.10
N ASP A 307 8.98 -5.51 -12.07
CA ASP A 307 8.68 -5.26 -13.48
C ASP A 307 7.20 -5.51 -13.82
N GLU A 308 6.60 -6.59 -13.29
CA GLU A 308 5.17 -6.85 -13.46
C GLU A 308 4.32 -5.78 -12.77
N ALA A 309 4.70 -5.39 -11.55
CA ALA A 309 4.01 -4.33 -10.82
C ALA A 309 4.06 -2.99 -11.59
N GLU A 310 5.20 -2.63 -12.19
CA GLU A 310 5.34 -1.42 -13.00
C GLU A 310 4.39 -1.43 -14.20
N MET A 311 4.35 -2.53 -14.97
CA MET A 311 3.47 -2.64 -16.12
C MET A 311 2.00 -2.43 -15.75
N ILE A 312 1.54 -3.01 -14.64
CA ILE A 312 0.16 -2.87 -14.17
C ILE A 312 -0.12 -1.43 -13.75
N PHE A 313 0.79 -0.76 -13.04
CA PHE A 313 0.62 0.64 -12.64
C PHE A 313 0.61 1.59 -13.83
N GLU A 314 1.45 1.36 -14.85
CA GLU A 314 1.43 2.13 -16.08
C GLU A 314 0.13 1.95 -16.87
N GLU A 315 -0.38 0.73 -16.96
CA GLU A 315 -1.69 0.45 -17.57
C GLU A 315 -2.81 1.16 -16.82
N LEU A 316 -2.77 1.15 -15.49
CA LEU A 316 -3.76 1.78 -14.64
C LEU A 316 -3.72 3.32 -14.76
N LEU A 317 -2.55 3.93 -14.95
CA LEU A 317 -2.42 5.35 -15.25
C LEU A 317 -2.82 5.72 -16.69
N ARG A 318 -2.85 4.74 -17.60
CA ARG A 318 -3.34 4.90 -18.98
C ARG A 318 -4.87 4.85 -19.03
N THR A 319 -5.49 3.98 -18.23
CA THR A 319 -6.95 3.85 -18.14
C THR A 319 -7.59 4.96 -17.31
N ASP A 320 -6.99 5.31 -16.16
CA ASP A 320 -7.42 6.43 -15.31
C ASP A 320 -6.27 7.41 -15.04
N PRO A 321 -6.12 8.45 -15.88
CA PRO A 321 -5.01 9.40 -15.74
C PRO A 321 -5.02 10.26 -14.48
N PHE A 322 -6.15 10.36 -13.79
CA PHE A 322 -6.34 11.23 -12.63
C PHE A 322 -6.32 10.47 -11.31
N ARG A 323 -6.10 9.16 -11.34
CA ARG A 323 -6.02 8.33 -10.16
C ARG A 323 -4.81 8.67 -9.29
N VAL A 324 -5.08 8.96 -8.02
CA VAL A 324 -4.05 9.15 -6.97
C VAL A 324 -4.06 7.98 -5.97
N ASP A 325 -5.15 7.20 -5.93
CA ASP A 325 -5.29 6.04 -5.05
C ASP A 325 -4.25 4.95 -5.38
N SER A 326 -3.48 4.51 -4.38
CA SER A 326 -2.41 3.49 -4.49
C SER A 326 -1.17 3.91 -5.30
N MET A 327 -1.05 5.19 -5.69
CA MET A 327 0.11 5.71 -6.43
C MET A 327 1.33 5.97 -5.55
N ASP A 328 1.13 6.03 -4.24
CA ASP A 328 2.19 6.02 -3.24
C ASP A 328 3.04 4.74 -3.36
N ILE A 329 2.40 3.59 -3.55
CA ILE A 329 3.08 2.29 -3.75
C ILE A 329 3.86 2.31 -5.07
N TYR A 330 3.26 2.83 -6.14
CA TYR A 330 3.96 3.00 -7.42
C TYR A 330 5.19 3.92 -7.27
N SER A 331 5.09 5.01 -6.51
CA SER A 331 6.25 5.87 -6.25
C SER A 331 7.36 5.18 -5.44
N ASN A 332 7.00 4.31 -4.49
CA ASN A 332 7.98 3.51 -3.75
C ASN A 332 8.66 2.47 -4.65
N LEU A 333 7.93 1.89 -5.60
CA LEU A 333 8.46 1.00 -6.62
C LEU A 333 9.43 1.73 -7.55
N LEU A 334 9.05 2.89 -8.08
CA LEU A 334 9.93 3.71 -8.92
C LEU A 334 11.18 4.19 -8.17
N TYR A 335 11.04 4.49 -6.88
CA TYR A 335 12.18 4.80 -5.99
C TYR A 335 13.11 3.60 -5.85
N ALA A 336 12.57 2.40 -5.62
CA ALA A 336 13.38 1.17 -5.52
C ALA A 336 14.08 0.79 -6.84
N LYS A 337 13.51 1.13 -8.00
CA LYS A 337 14.14 0.98 -9.32
C LYS A 337 15.07 2.14 -9.70
N GLU A 338 15.20 3.16 -8.84
CA GLU A 338 15.97 4.39 -9.08
C GLU A 338 15.58 5.14 -10.38
N SER A 339 14.32 5.00 -10.83
CA SER A 339 13.82 5.62 -12.07
C SER A 339 13.37 7.07 -11.84
N LEU A 340 14.33 8.00 -11.89
CA LEU A 340 14.09 9.43 -11.66
C LEU A 340 13.11 10.05 -12.67
N THR A 341 13.17 9.63 -13.94
CA THR A 341 12.35 10.20 -15.01
C THR A 341 10.86 9.87 -14.82
N ALA A 342 10.52 8.59 -14.64
CA ALA A 342 9.16 8.15 -14.39
C ALA A 342 8.60 8.76 -13.09
N LEU A 343 9.42 8.80 -12.02
CA LEU A 343 9.01 9.38 -10.75
C LEU A 343 8.75 10.88 -10.84
N SER A 344 9.57 11.61 -11.61
CA SER A 344 9.36 13.05 -11.86
C SER A 344 8.06 13.33 -12.62
N PHE A 345 7.74 12.49 -13.61
CA PHE A 345 6.50 12.60 -14.39
C PHE A 345 5.28 12.33 -13.51
N LEU A 346 5.33 11.28 -12.68
CA LEU A 346 4.30 10.96 -11.72
C LEU A 346 4.10 12.11 -10.71
N ALA A 347 5.17 12.62 -10.11
CA ALA A 347 5.10 13.71 -9.14
C ALA A 347 4.49 14.99 -9.75
N HIS A 348 4.87 15.35 -10.98
CA HIS A 348 4.30 16.50 -11.66
C HIS A 348 2.81 16.31 -11.99
N ARG A 349 2.41 15.12 -12.45
CA ARG A 349 0.99 14.80 -12.70
C ARG A 349 0.17 14.93 -11.44
N VAL A 350 0.58 14.26 -10.37
CA VAL A 350 -0.16 14.26 -9.10
C VAL A 350 -0.23 15.65 -8.48
N PHE A 351 0.82 16.47 -8.66
CA PHE A 351 0.78 17.87 -8.25
C PHE A 351 -0.30 18.69 -8.98
N LEU A 352 -0.55 18.41 -10.27
CA LEU A 352 -1.60 19.08 -11.06
C LEU A 352 -3.00 18.55 -10.77
N THR A 353 -3.15 17.28 -10.37
CA THR A 353 -4.46 16.69 -10.09
C THR A 353 -4.97 17.05 -8.71
N ASP A 354 -4.21 16.71 -7.66
CA ASP A 354 -4.54 17.03 -6.27
C ASP A 354 -3.27 17.15 -5.42
N LYS A 355 -2.96 18.39 -5.06
CA LYS A 355 -1.80 18.73 -4.24
C LYS A 355 -2.00 18.41 -2.75
N TYR A 356 -3.23 18.42 -2.23
CA TYR A 356 -3.51 18.44 -0.79
C TYR A 356 -4.01 17.09 -0.29
N ARG A 357 -3.32 16.04 -0.74
CA ARG A 357 -3.62 14.66 -0.39
C ARG A 357 -2.37 13.96 0.18
N PRO A 358 -2.49 13.11 1.23
CA PRO A 358 -1.33 12.44 1.84
C PRO A 358 -0.49 11.64 0.84
N GLU A 359 -1.16 10.88 -0.03
CA GLU A 359 -0.53 10.08 -1.08
C GLU A 359 0.28 10.97 -2.02
N SER A 360 -0.31 12.07 -2.49
CA SER A 360 0.37 13.08 -3.34
C SER A 360 1.61 13.67 -2.69
N CYS A 361 1.53 14.01 -1.40
CA CYS A 361 2.66 14.55 -0.67
C CYS A 361 3.80 13.52 -0.56
N CYS A 362 3.48 12.23 -0.38
CA CYS A 362 4.48 11.17 -0.29
C CYS A 362 5.16 10.89 -1.63
N ILE A 363 4.40 10.92 -2.73
CA ILE A 363 4.97 10.79 -4.09
C ILE A 363 5.96 11.92 -4.38
N ILE A 364 5.59 13.16 -4.03
CA ILE A 364 6.47 14.33 -4.20
C ILE A 364 7.69 14.24 -3.29
N ALA A 365 7.52 13.74 -2.06
CA ALA A 365 8.63 13.53 -1.13
C ALA A 365 9.63 12.49 -1.68
N ASN A 366 9.14 11.33 -2.15
CA ASN A 366 9.97 10.30 -2.81
C ASN A 366 10.75 10.86 -4.00
N TYR A 367 10.13 11.73 -4.81
CA TYR A 367 10.83 12.42 -5.90
C TYR A 367 11.97 13.32 -5.39
N TYR A 368 11.75 14.11 -4.34
CA TYR A 368 12.80 14.95 -3.76
C TYR A 368 13.89 14.14 -3.06
N SER A 369 13.54 13.02 -2.44
CA SER A 369 14.47 12.06 -1.85
C SER A 369 15.43 11.50 -2.90
N LEU A 370 14.88 10.98 -4.02
CA LEU A 370 15.69 10.44 -5.12
C LEU A 370 16.57 11.52 -5.79
N LYS A 371 16.16 12.79 -5.73
CA LYS A 371 16.96 13.94 -6.19
C LYS A 371 18.09 14.33 -5.21
N GLY A 372 18.15 13.73 -4.01
CA GLY A 372 19.09 14.07 -2.93
C GLY A 372 18.71 15.31 -2.12
N GLN A 373 17.48 15.82 -2.24
CA GLN A 373 16.99 16.98 -1.49
C GLN A 373 16.18 16.56 -0.25
N HIS A 374 16.86 15.90 0.69
CA HIS A 374 16.25 15.28 1.88
C HIS A 374 15.46 16.26 2.76
N GLU A 375 15.93 17.50 2.94
CA GLU A 375 15.19 18.51 3.72
C GLU A 375 13.80 18.82 3.13
N LYS A 376 13.71 18.90 1.79
CA LYS A 376 12.43 19.10 1.10
C LYS A 376 11.58 17.84 1.18
N SER A 377 12.18 16.66 1.05
CA SER A 377 11.50 15.38 1.22
C SER A 377 10.80 15.31 2.59
N VAL A 378 11.54 15.59 3.67
CA VAL A 378 11.01 15.68 5.05
C VAL A 378 9.87 16.68 5.14
N LEU A 379 9.99 17.87 4.55
CA LEU A 379 8.91 18.87 4.55
C LEU A 379 7.62 18.34 3.92
N TYR A 380 7.71 17.59 2.81
CA TYR A 380 6.55 17.00 2.16
C TYR A 380 5.97 15.82 2.95
N PHE A 381 6.80 14.98 3.58
CA PHE A 381 6.31 13.96 4.51
C PHE A 381 5.60 14.58 5.72
N GLN A 382 6.15 15.64 6.31
CA GLN A 382 5.48 16.39 7.38
C GLN A 382 4.13 16.96 6.92
N ARG A 383 4.03 17.45 5.68
CA ARG A 383 2.74 17.88 5.10
C ARG A 383 1.77 16.71 4.94
N ALA A 384 2.23 15.55 4.49
CA ALA A 384 1.40 14.34 4.41
C ALA A 384 0.85 13.97 5.80
N LEU A 385 1.69 14.06 6.84
CA LEU A 385 1.34 13.75 8.22
C LEU A 385 0.41 14.79 8.88
N LYS A 386 0.43 16.04 8.40
CA LYS A 386 -0.57 17.07 8.77
C LYS A 386 -1.94 16.78 8.18
N LEU A 387 -1.99 16.20 6.97
CA LEU A 387 -3.23 15.82 6.31
C LEU A 387 -3.80 14.51 6.90
N ASN A 388 -2.94 13.51 7.12
CA ASN A 388 -3.32 12.27 7.79
C ASN A 388 -2.18 11.79 8.71
N ARG A 389 -2.40 11.93 10.01
CA ARG A 389 -1.42 11.55 11.04
C ARG A 389 -1.19 10.05 11.15
N LYS A 390 -2.20 9.25 10.80
CA LYS A 390 -2.17 7.78 10.84
C LYS A 390 -1.55 7.17 9.58
N TYR A 391 -1.05 8.00 8.66
CA TYR A 391 -0.48 7.51 7.41
C TYR A 391 0.92 6.91 7.66
N LEU A 392 0.96 5.58 7.70
CA LEU A 392 2.11 4.79 8.16
C LEU A 392 3.36 4.98 7.29
N SER A 393 3.22 4.96 5.97
CA SER A 393 4.34 5.06 5.03
C SER A 393 5.07 6.41 5.14
N ALA A 394 4.37 7.51 5.43
CA ALA A 394 5.03 8.80 5.64
C ALA A 394 5.91 8.80 6.90
N TRP A 395 5.51 8.12 7.99
CA TRP A 395 6.34 8.05 9.19
C TRP A 395 7.62 7.24 8.95
N THR A 396 7.52 6.10 8.27
CA THR A 396 8.67 5.25 7.99
C THR A 396 9.63 5.92 7.00
N LEU A 397 9.11 6.47 5.90
CA LEU A 397 9.95 7.15 4.90
C LEU A 397 10.58 8.43 5.46
N MET A 398 9.85 9.21 6.26
CA MET A 398 10.44 10.36 6.96
C MET A 398 11.56 9.95 7.93
N GLY A 399 11.44 8.77 8.55
CA GLY A 399 12.52 8.17 9.34
C GLY A 399 13.77 7.93 8.51
N HIS A 400 13.64 7.33 7.31
CA HIS A 400 14.78 7.12 6.39
C HIS A 400 15.42 8.46 6.00
N GLU A 401 14.64 9.49 5.65
CA GLU A 401 15.20 10.80 5.31
C GLU A 401 15.96 11.45 6.47
N TYR A 402 15.50 11.26 7.71
CA TYR A 402 16.25 11.76 8.88
C TYR A 402 17.55 10.99 9.12
N VAL A 403 17.62 9.71 8.75
CA VAL A 403 18.88 8.94 8.77
C VAL A 403 19.87 9.51 7.76
N GLU A 404 19.42 9.81 6.53
CA GLU A 404 20.25 10.45 5.50
C GLU A 404 20.74 11.85 5.93
N LEU A 405 19.88 12.60 6.62
CA LEU A 405 20.23 13.90 7.23
C LEU A 405 21.10 13.77 8.50
N LYS A 406 21.42 12.54 8.95
CA LYS A 406 22.15 12.23 10.19
C LYS A 406 21.48 12.77 11.46
N ASN A 407 20.17 13.02 11.41
CA ASN A 407 19.37 13.43 12.55
C ASN A 407 18.78 12.21 13.25
N THR A 408 19.61 11.49 13.99
CA THR A 408 19.24 10.25 14.69
C THR A 408 18.07 10.40 15.68
N PRO A 409 17.95 11.44 16.53
CA PRO A 409 16.83 11.52 17.47
C PRO A 409 15.48 11.71 16.76
N ALA A 410 15.42 12.55 15.72
CA ALA A 410 14.19 12.74 14.95
C ALA A 410 13.80 11.46 14.19
N ALA A 411 14.79 10.70 13.68
CA ALA A 411 14.55 9.42 13.02
C ALA A 411 13.98 8.36 13.98
N ILE A 412 14.52 8.27 15.21
CA ILE A 412 13.98 7.37 16.26
C ILE A 412 12.54 7.71 16.59
N ASP A 413 12.23 9.00 16.77
CA ASP A 413 10.87 9.45 17.07
C ASP A 413 9.89 9.14 15.92
N ALA A 414 10.34 9.27 14.66
CA ALA A 414 9.54 8.95 13.49
C ALA A 414 9.20 7.45 13.42
N TYR A 415 10.19 6.57 13.59
CA TYR A 415 9.95 5.13 13.59
C TYR A 415 9.15 4.65 14.79
N ARG A 416 9.36 5.22 15.98
CA ARG A 416 8.54 4.89 17.16
C ARG A 416 7.07 5.19 16.92
N ARG A 417 6.76 6.33 16.30
CA ARG A 417 5.38 6.66 15.90
C ARG A 417 4.83 5.73 14.83
N ALA A 418 5.65 5.29 13.88
CA ALA A 418 5.23 4.27 12.91
C ALA A 418 4.85 2.95 13.61
N VAL A 419 5.66 2.51 14.57
CA VAL A 419 5.39 1.30 15.39
C VAL A 419 4.13 1.47 16.24
N ASP A 420 3.92 2.64 16.85
CA ASP A 420 2.71 2.93 17.65
C ASP A 420 1.43 2.87 16.79
N ILE A 421 1.51 3.26 15.51
CA ILE A 421 0.37 3.20 14.57
C ILE A 421 0.13 1.77 14.10
N ASN A 422 1.17 1.08 13.61
CA ASN A 422 1.07 -0.29 13.17
C ASN A 422 2.26 -1.12 13.65
N PRO A 423 2.11 -1.88 14.75
CA PRO A 423 3.17 -2.73 15.28
C PRO A 423 3.62 -3.87 14.35
N ARG A 424 2.90 -4.12 13.25
CA ARG A 424 3.16 -5.24 12.31
C ARG A 424 4.05 -4.85 11.14
N ASP A 425 4.31 -3.56 10.97
CA ASP A 425 5.20 -3.09 9.92
C ASP A 425 6.64 -3.38 10.32
N PHE A 426 7.25 -4.35 9.64
CA PHE A 426 8.62 -4.77 9.90
C PHE A 426 9.63 -3.69 9.54
N ARG A 427 9.29 -2.77 8.61
CA ARG A 427 10.18 -1.71 8.13
C ARG A 427 10.54 -0.72 9.23
N ALA A 428 9.56 -0.34 10.05
CA ALA A 428 9.80 0.57 11.19
C ALA A 428 10.71 -0.07 12.24
N TRP A 429 10.51 -1.37 12.53
CA TRP A 429 11.37 -2.13 13.45
C TRP A 429 12.79 -2.29 12.91
N TYR A 430 12.91 -2.56 11.61
CA TYR A 430 14.20 -2.65 10.92
C TYR A 430 14.95 -1.32 10.95
N GLY A 431 14.28 -0.21 10.61
CA GLY A 431 14.86 1.13 10.66
C GLY A 431 15.33 1.55 12.07
N LEU A 432 14.59 1.17 13.12
CA LEU A 432 15.06 1.34 14.51
C LEU A 432 16.34 0.54 14.76
N GLY A 433 16.38 -0.73 14.34
CA GLY A 433 17.56 -1.58 14.46
C GLY A 433 18.79 -0.96 13.81
N GLN A 434 18.65 -0.49 12.57
CA GLN A 434 19.72 0.18 11.82
C GLN A 434 20.22 1.44 12.52
N ILE A 435 19.34 2.29 13.07
CA ILE A 435 19.79 3.48 13.81
C ILE A 435 20.59 3.08 15.05
N TYR A 436 20.11 2.10 15.82
CA TYR A 436 20.80 1.67 17.03
C TYR A 436 22.14 0.99 16.73
N GLU A 437 22.25 0.31 15.60
CA GLU A 437 23.50 -0.22 15.06
C GLU A 437 24.47 0.92 14.71
N MET A 438 24.03 1.93 13.96
CA MET A 438 24.82 3.12 13.62
C MET A 438 25.28 3.91 14.86
N MET A 439 24.51 3.85 15.96
CA MET A 439 24.88 4.46 17.25
C MET A 439 25.90 3.62 18.05
N GLY A 440 26.32 2.45 17.55
CA GLY A 440 27.25 1.56 18.24
C GLY A 440 26.61 0.82 19.42
N MET A 441 25.29 0.63 19.41
CA MET A 441 24.53 -0.05 20.48
C MET A 441 23.93 -1.38 19.98
N PRO A 442 24.75 -2.41 19.73
CA PRO A 442 24.31 -3.63 19.03
C PRO A 442 23.28 -4.45 19.84
N PHE A 443 23.29 -4.40 21.18
CA PHE A 443 22.29 -5.06 22.02
C PHE A 443 20.86 -4.52 21.78
N TYR A 444 20.72 -3.20 21.65
CA TYR A 444 19.43 -2.58 21.35
C TYR A 444 19.03 -2.86 19.90
N ALA A 445 19.97 -2.79 18.96
CA ALA A 445 19.73 -3.12 17.56
C ALA A 445 19.18 -4.54 17.41
N LEU A 446 19.80 -5.52 18.08
CA LEU A 446 19.39 -6.92 18.05
C LEU A 446 17.96 -7.12 18.58
N TYR A 447 17.55 -6.40 19.62
CA TYR A 447 16.17 -6.45 20.11
C TYR A 447 15.17 -6.05 19.00
N TYR A 448 15.44 -4.95 18.30
CA TYR A 448 14.57 -4.43 17.25
C TYR A 448 14.61 -5.30 15.98
N PHE A 449 15.79 -5.78 15.58
CA PHE A 449 15.91 -6.70 14.46
C PHE A 449 15.22 -8.04 14.73
N ARG A 450 15.28 -8.57 15.96
CA ARG A 450 14.54 -9.78 16.36
C ARG A 450 13.02 -9.59 16.28
N LYS A 451 12.52 -8.38 16.58
CA LYS A 451 11.10 -8.04 16.38
C LYS A 451 10.75 -7.98 14.89
N SER A 452 11.62 -7.42 14.07
CA SER A 452 11.43 -7.36 12.62
C SER A 452 11.42 -8.76 11.98
N SER A 453 12.38 -9.62 12.33
CA SER A 453 12.48 -10.99 11.79
C SER A 453 11.34 -11.90 12.24
N TYR A 454 10.75 -11.66 13.42
CA TYR A 454 9.52 -12.35 13.83
C TYR A 454 8.33 -12.00 12.91
N LEU A 455 8.28 -10.77 12.38
CA LEU A 455 7.20 -10.31 11.50
C LEU A 455 7.40 -10.70 10.03
N GLN A 456 8.64 -10.94 9.61
CA GLN A 456 9.01 -11.43 8.28
C GLN A 456 10.14 -12.47 8.41
N PRO A 457 9.82 -13.73 8.72
CA PRO A 457 10.83 -14.76 8.90
C PRO A 457 11.55 -15.15 7.59
N ASN A 458 10.93 -14.87 6.43
CA ASN A 458 11.45 -15.26 5.12
C ASN A 458 12.31 -14.16 4.46
N ASP A 459 12.48 -12.98 5.07
CA ASP A 459 13.33 -11.92 4.48
C ASP A 459 14.80 -12.11 4.91
N ALA A 460 15.65 -12.53 3.98
CA ALA A 460 17.08 -12.75 4.22
C ALA A 460 17.81 -11.50 4.75
N ARG A 461 17.41 -10.29 4.34
CA ARG A 461 18.07 -9.03 4.75
C ARG A 461 17.99 -8.79 6.26
N LEU A 462 16.89 -9.22 6.88
CA LEU A 462 16.69 -9.08 8.32
C LEU A 462 17.62 -10.01 9.10
N TRP A 463 17.83 -11.24 8.59
CA TRP A 463 18.76 -12.20 9.17
C TRP A 463 20.22 -11.76 9.00
N ILE A 464 20.57 -11.21 7.84
CA ILE A 464 21.90 -10.64 7.58
C ILE A 464 22.20 -9.49 8.55
N ALA A 465 21.28 -8.54 8.73
CA ALA A 465 21.47 -7.43 9.66
C ALA A 465 21.64 -7.90 11.13
N MET A 466 20.89 -8.93 11.55
CA MET A 466 21.10 -9.56 12.87
C MET A 466 22.47 -10.22 12.97
N ALA A 467 22.91 -10.91 11.92
CA ALA A 467 24.20 -11.58 11.90
C ALA A 467 25.37 -10.59 11.96
N GLN A 468 25.27 -9.47 11.23
CA GLN A 468 26.23 -8.35 11.31
C GLN A 468 26.29 -7.75 12.71
N CYS A 469 25.14 -7.61 13.40
CA CYS A 469 25.12 -7.22 14.80
C CYS A 469 25.86 -8.22 15.69
N TYR A 470 25.66 -9.53 15.50
CA TYR A 470 26.36 -10.56 16.29
C TYR A 470 27.87 -10.61 16.03
N GLU A 471 28.29 -10.31 14.80
CA GLU A 471 29.69 -10.22 14.38
C GLU A 471 30.40 -9.01 15.00
N SER A 472 29.67 -7.92 15.28
CA SER A 472 30.26 -6.68 15.82
C SER A 472 31.16 -6.93 17.05
N ASP A 473 32.30 -6.23 17.09
CA ASP A 473 33.33 -6.38 18.13
C ASP A 473 32.80 -6.41 19.57
N PRO A 474 31.76 -5.64 19.97
CA PRO A 474 31.25 -5.69 21.34
C PRO A 474 30.56 -7.01 21.72
N LEU A 475 30.09 -7.80 20.75
CA LEU A 475 29.38 -9.05 20.98
C LEU A 475 30.24 -10.28 20.65
N GLN A 476 30.88 -10.27 19.48
CA GLN A 476 31.72 -11.35 18.96
C GLN A 476 31.09 -12.75 19.09
N MET A 477 29.77 -12.85 18.94
CA MET A 477 29.03 -14.11 19.07
C MET A 477 28.95 -14.82 17.72
N ILE A 478 30.09 -15.35 17.27
CA ILE A 478 30.28 -15.91 15.93
C ILE A 478 29.33 -17.09 15.67
N GLU A 479 29.11 -17.98 16.64
CA GLU A 479 28.23 -19.15 16.48
C GLU A 479 26.77 -18.75 16.21
N GLU A 480 26.26 -17.72 16.89
CA GLU A 480 24.90 -17.23 16.66
C GLU A 480 24.79 -16.45 15.33
N ALA A 481 25.87 -15.76 14.93
CA ALA A 481 25.96 -15.12 13.62
C ALA A 481 25.85 -16.16 12.50
N ILE A 482 26.56 -17.30 12.61
CA ILE A 482 26.49 -18.41 11.64
C ILE A 482 25.06 -18.92 11.50
N LYS A 483 24.37 -19.21 12.62
CA LYS A 483 22.96 -19.65 12.58
C LYS A 483 22.05 -18.65 11.87
N CYS A 484 22.30 -17.35 12.02
CA CYS A 484 21.54 -16.31 11.33
C CYS A 484 21.86 -16.28 9.82
N TYR A 485 23.14 -16.37 9.44
CA TYR A 485 23.54 -16.44 8.04
C TYR A 485 23.07 -17.71 7.34
N GLU A 486 23.04 -18.87 8.02
CA GLU A 486 22.46 -20.11 7.49
C GLU A 486 20.98 -19.94 7.16
N ARG A 487 20.22 -19.31 8.07
CA ARG A 487 18.81 -18.98 7.82
C ARG A 487 18.64 -17.99 6.67
N ALA A 488 19.51 -17.00 6.57
CA ALA A 488 19.49 -16.04 5.47
C ALA A 488 19.75 -16.72 4.13
N ALA A 489 20.75 -17.61 4.05
CA ALA A 489 21.08 -18.37 2.86
C ALA A 489 19.92 -19.27 2.40
N ASN A 490 19.18 -19.85 3.35
CA ASN A 490 17.97 -20.64 3.05
C ASN A 490 16.78 -19.79 2.59
N SER A 491 16.76 -18.48 2.87
CA SER A 491 15.60 -17.59 2.64
C SER A 491 15.71 -16.77 1.33
N ASN A 492 16.41 -17.30 0.33
CA ASN A 492 16.70 -16.63 -0.95
C ASN A 492 17.32 -15.23 -0.77
N ASP A 493 18.55 -15.20 -0.25
CA ASP A 493 19.37 -13.98 -0.23
C ASP A 493 19.51 -13.43 -1.65
N THR A 494 19.14 -12.16 -1.90
CA THR A 494 19.25 -11.53 -3.23
C THR A 494 20.63 -10.97 -3.52
N GLU A 495 21.36 -10.56 -2.47
CA GLU A 495 22.64 -9.84 -2.58
C GLU A 495 23.84 -10.78 -2.55
N GLY A 496 23.65 -12.04 -2.14
CA GLY A 496 24.71 -13.05 -2.07
C GLY A 496 25.70 -12.82 -0.92
N ILE A 497 25.34 -11.98 0.06
CA ILE A 497 26.20 -11.63 1.19
C ILE A 497 26.27 -12.79 2.19
N ALA A 498 25.18 -13.53 2.38
CA ALA A 498 25.07 -14.51 3.45
C ALA A 498 26.05 -15.67 3.31
N LEU A 499 26.16 -16.27 2.11
CA LEU A 499 27.05 -17.40 1.85
C LEU A 499 28.52 -17.01 2.01
N HIS A 500 28.88 -15.84 1.47
CA HIS A 500 30.23 -15.31 1.55
C HIS A 500 30.66 -15.06 3.01
N GLN A 501 29.84 -14.36 3.79
CA GLN A 501 30.16 -14.09 5.20
C GLN A 501 30.21 -15.37 6.02
N LEU A 502 29.31 -16.32 5.76
CA LEU A 502 29.31 -17.60 6.45
C LEU A 502 30.62 -18.37 6.20
N ALA A 503 31.09 -18.44 4.96
CA ALA A 503 32.37 -19.07 4.63
C ALA A 503 33.56 -18.40 5.35
N LYS A 504 33.56 -17.07 5.42
CA LYS A 504 34.55 -16.29 6.18
C LYS A 504 34.53 -16.60 7.67
N LEU A 505 33.35 -16.68 8.29
CA LEU A 505 33.20 -16.99 9.72
C LEU A 505 33.67 -18.42 10.06
N HIS A 506 33.35 -19.42 9.24
CA HIS A 506 33.89 -20.78 9.43
C HIS A 506 35.41 -20.82 9.26
N GLY A 507 35.97 -20.02 8.34
CA GLY A 507 37.40 -19.82 8.21
C GLY A 507 38.04 -19.24 9.49
N MET A 508 37.38 -18.28 10.12
CA MET A 508 37.83 -17.69 11.41
C MET A 508 37.76 -18.70 12.57
N LEU A 509 36.80 -19.62 12.57
CA LEU A 509 36.68 -20.71 13.55
C LEU A 509 37.70 -21.85 13.32
N GLY A 510 38.46 -21.81 12.21
CA GLY A 510 39.40 -22.88 11.83
C GLY A 510 38.73 -24.09 11.16
N GLN A 511 37.42 -24.04 10.89
CA GLN A 511 36.66 -25.06 10.18
C GLN A 511 36.84 -24.91 8.67
N SER A 512 38.06 -25.18 8.21
CA SER A 512 38.47 -24.93 6.82
C SER A 512 37.73 -25.76 5.78
N GLU A 513 37.32 -26.98 6.12
CA GLU A 513 36.52 -27.86 5.25
C GLU A 513 35.12 -27.28 4.98
N GLU A 514 34.41 -26.87 6.03
CA GLU A 514 33.08 -26.26 5.93
C GLU A 514 33.14 -24.94 5.16
N ALA A 515 34.15 -24.10 5.47
CA ALA A 515 34.39 -22.86 4.75
C ALA A 515 34.58 -23.08 3.24
N ALA A 516 35.33 -24.11 2.84
CA ALA A 516 35.52 -24.45 1.43
C ALA A 516 34.22 -24.88 0.75
N VAL A 517 33.35 -25.62 1.43
CA VAL A 517 32.03 -26.00 0.90
C VAL A 517 31.17 -24.75 0.64
N TYR A 518 31.15 -23.81 1.58
CA TYR A 518 30.38 -22.58 1.43
C TYR A 518 30.95 -21.64 0.36
N TYR A 519 32.27 -21.49 0.28
CA TYR A 519 32.90 -20.73 -0.81
C TYR A 519 32.64 -21.36 -2.19
N LYS A 520 32.60 -22.68 -2.29
CA LYS A 520 32.25 -23.35 -3.55
C LYS A 520 30.80 -23.05 -3.95
N LYS A 521 29.85 -23.14 -3.00
CA LYS A 521 28.44 -22.78 -3.24
C LYS A 521 28.27 -21.31 -3.62
N ASP A 522 28.99 -20.41 -2.95
CA ASP A 522 29.00 -18.98 -3.24
C ASP A 522 29.50 -18.72 -4.67
N LEU A 523 30.54 -19.44 -5.10
CA LEU A 523 31.10 -19.33 -6.44
C LEU A 523 30.17 -19.86 -7.53
N GLU A 524 29.55 -21.03 -7.33
CA GLU A 524 28.54 -21.58 -8.24
C GLU A 524 27.37 -20.60 -8.42
N ARG A 525 26.96 -19.94 -7.33
CA ARG A 525 25.90 -18.93 -7.36
C ARG A 525 26.33 -17.67 -8.14
N MET A 526 27.52 -17.14 -7.86
CA MET A 526 28.05 -15.96 -8.56
C MET A 526 28.22 -16.21 -10.06
N GLU A 527 28.58 -17.43 -10.48
CA GLU A 527 28.67 -17.82 -11.88
C GLU A 527 27.31 -17.79 -12.59
N VAL A 528 26.26 -18.31 -11.94
CA VAL A 528 24.89 -18.27 -12.49
C VAL A 528 24.39 -16.83 -12.64
N GLU A 529 24.77 -15.94 -11.72
CA GLU A 529 24.37 -14.53 -11.71
C GLU A 529 25.34 -13.64 -12.53
N GLU A 530 26.36 -14.22 -13.18
CA GLU A 530 27.46 -13.55 -13.90
C GLU A 530 28.13 -12.40 -13.10
N ARG A 531 28.08 -12.46 -11.77
CA ARG A 531 28.64 -11.41 -10.91
C ARG A 531 30.14 -11.61 -10.75
N GLN A 532 30.91 -10.64 -11.22
CA GLN A 532 32.35 -10.54 -10.97
C GLN A 532 32.61 -9.43 -9.95
N GLY A 533 33.30 -9.76 -8.86
CA GLY A 533 33.57 -8.81 -7.79
C GLY A 533 34.73 -9.24 -6.90
N GLN A 534 35.01 -8.43 -5.88
CA GLN A 534 36.11 -8.70 -4.93
C GLN A 534 35.88 -10.00 -4.12
N ASN A 535 34.64 -10.26 -3.72
CA ASN A 535 34.24 -11.48 -3.03
C ASN A 535 34.54 -12.75 -3.85
N PHE A 536 34.43 -12.67 -5.19
CA PHE A 536 34.74 -13.77 -6.09
C PHE A 536 36.24 -14.12 -6.07
N VAL A 537 37.10 -13.10 -6.08
CA VAL A 537 38.56 -13.28 -5.99
C VAL A 537 38.96 -13.84 -4.64
N GLU A 538 38.34 -13.36 -3.55
CA GLU A 538 38.58 -13.85 -2.20
C GLU A 538 38.20 -15.33 -2.04
N ALA A 539 37.03 -15.73 -2.56
CA ALA A 539 36.57 -17.11 -2.57
C ALA A 539 37.53 -18.03 -3.35
N LEU A 540 37.94 -17.63 -4.55
CA LEU A 540 38.92 -18.37 -5.37
C LEU A 540 40.26 -18.54 -4.65
N LEU A 541 40.75 -17.46 -4.02
CA LEU A 541 42.02 -17.47 -3.29
C LEU A 541 41.98 -18.41 -2.08
N PHE A 542 40.86 -18.41 -1.34
CA PHE A 542 40.67 -19.31 -0.20
C PHE A 542 40.63 -20.78 -0.65
N LEU A 543 39.86 -21.10 -1.69
CA LEU A 543 39.76 -22.46 -2.23
C LEU A 543 41.12 -22.96 -2.75
N ALA A 544 41.86 -22.14 -3.48
CA ALA A 544 43.20 -22.48 -3.97
C ALA A 544 44.17 -22.81 -2.82
N LYS A 545 44.15 -22.03 -1.73
CA LYS A 545 44.96 -22.29 -0.53
C LYS A 545 44.52 -23.56 0.19
N HIS A 546 43.22 -23.77 0.33
CA HIS A 546 42.64 -24.93 1.00
C HIS A 546 42.98 -26.24 0.28
N TYR A 547 42.72 -26.33 -1.04
CA TYR A 547 43.02 -27.53 -1.82
C TYR A 547 44.52 -27.83 -1.92
N LYS A 548 45.36 -26.79 -1.98
CA LYS A 548 46.82 -26.96 -1.88
C LYS A 548 47.23 -27.58 -0.53
N SER A 549 46.55 -27.21 0.57
CA SER A 549 46.85 -27.74 1.90
C SER A 549 46.41 -29.20 2.08
N ILE A 550 45.31 -29.59 1.43
CA ILE A 550 44.79 -30.96 1.42
C ILE A 550 45.62 -31.88 0.48
N GLY A 551 46.35 -31.30 -0.48
CA GLY A 551 47.13 -32.03 -1.48
C GLY A 551 46.35 -32.37 -2.75
N SER A 552 45.15 -31.82 -2.93
CA SER A 552 44.38 -31.90 -4.18
C SER A 552 44.92 -30.87 -5.18
N PHE A 553 46.03 -31.22 -5.84
CA PHE A 553 46.76 -30.28 -6.69
C PHE A 553 46.05 -29.93 -7.99
N GLU A 554 45.21 -30.82 -8.53
CA GLU A 554 44.46 -30.57 -9.78
C GLU A 554 43.39 -29.48 -9.58
N GLU A 555 42.60 -29.58 -8.52
CA GLU A 555 41.60 -28.56 -8.16
C GLU A 555 42.27 -27.24 -7.78
N ALA A 556 43.39 -27.30 -7.04
CA ALA A 556 44.16 -26.10 -6.71
C ALA A 556 44.72 -25.40 -7.96
N GLU A 557 45.20 -26.16 -8.96
CA GLU A 557 45.65 -25.61 -10.25
C GLU A 557 44.48 -24.98 -11.03
N HIS A 558 43.30 -25.62 -11.03
CA HIS A 558 42.09 -25.06 -11.65
C HIS A 558 41.69 -23.70 -11.06
N TYR A 559 41.63 -23.56 -9.74
CA TYR A 559 41.31 -22.25 -9.14
C TYR A 559 42.44 -21.23 -9.35
N CYS A 560 43.70 -21.67 -9.34
CA CYS A 560 44.83 -20.78 -9.60
C CYS A 560 44.87 -20.27 -11.04
N THR A 561 44.50 -21.08 -12.04
CA THR A 561 44.44 -20.63 -13.45
C THR A 561 43.35 -19.58 -13.63
N ARG A 562 42.17 -19.79 -13.02
CA ARG A 562 41.09 -18.79 -12.99
C ARG A 562 41.50 -17.48 -12.31
N LEU A 563 42.34 -17.54 -11.27
CA LEU A 563 42.90 -16.35 -10.63
C LEU A 563 43.87 -15.56 -11.52
N LEU A 564 44.48 -16.18 -12.55
CA LEU A 564 45.42 -15.49 -13.45
C LEU A 564 44.74 -14.49 -14.37
N ASP A 565 43.45 -14.68 -14.62
CA ASP A 565 42.63 -13.81 -15.47
C ASP A 565 42.39 -12.45 -14.79
N TYR A 566 42.49 -12.39 -13.46
CA TYR A 566 42.36 -11.16 -12.68
C TYR A 566 43.72 -10.45 -12.49
N ALA A 567 43.69 -9.12 -12.39
CA ALA A 567 44.88 -8.29 -12.15
C ALA A 567 44.95 -7.88 -10.67
N GLY A 568 46.12 -8.02 -10.04
CA GLY A 568 46.31 -7.66 -8.63
C GLY A 568 47.40 -8.47 -7.92
N PRO A 569 47.61 -8.24 -6.61
CA PRO A 569 48.51 -9.06 -5.79
C PRO A 569 48.09 -10.54 -5.77
N GLU A 570 46.79 -10.82 -5.96
CA GLU A 570 46.25 -12.17 -5.98
C GLU A 570 46.81 -12.98 -7.17
N LYS A 571 47.05 -12.33 -8.31
CA LYS A 571 47.71 -12.95 -9.47
C LYS A 571 49.14 -13.39 -9.16
N GLU A 572 49.89 -12.59 -8.42
CA GLU A 572 51.24 -12.95 -8.00
C GLU A 572 51.21 -14.11 -7.00
N THR A 573 50.26 -14.10 -6.06
CA THR A 573 50.06 -15.23 -5.15
C THR A 573 49.67 -16.50 -5.90
N ALA A 574 48.81 -16.41 -6.92
CA ALA A 574 48.42 -17.54 -7.76
C ALA A 574 49.63 -18.09 -8.55
N LYS A 575 50.45 -17.23 -9.16
CA LYS A 575 51.71 -17.63 -9.82
C LYS A 575 52.66 -18.34 -8.86
N ASN A 576 52.85 -17.80 -7.66
CA ASN A 576 53.70 -18.40 -6.63
C ASN A 576 53.13 -19.76 -6.17
N MET A 577 51.81 -19.88 -6.04
CA MET A 577 51.15 -21.14 -5.71
C MET A 577 51.33 -22.18 -6.81
N LEU A 578 51.13 -21.82 -8.08
CA LEU A 578 51.36 -22.70 -9.24
C LEU A 578 52.81 -23.16 -9.33
N GLN A 579 53.79 -22.27 -9.12
CA GLN A 579 55.20 -22.66 -9.07
C GLN A 579 55.47 -23.62 -7.90
N GLY A 580 54.86 -23.40 -6.74
CA GLY A 580 54.95 -24.29 -5.59
C GLY A 580 54.35 -25.68 -5.86
N ILE A 581 53.18 -25.74 -6.50
CA ILE A 581 52.51 -27.00 -6.88
C ILE A 581 53.37 -27.77 -7.88
N LYS A 582 53.91 -27.11 -8.92
CA LYS A 582 54.80 -27.73 -9.91
C LYS A 582 56.08 -28.30 -9.27
N ARG A 583 56.67 -27.59 -8.30
CA ARG A 583 57.83 -28.07 -7.55
C ARG A 583 57.52 -29.32 -6.72
N LEU A 584 56.37 -29.34 -6.04
CA LEU A 584 55.91 -30.49 -5.26
C LEU A 584 55.60 -31.71 -6.14
N GLN A 585 55.01 -31.51 -7.31
CA GLN A 585 54.76 -32.57 -8.30
C GLN A 585 56.07 -33.10 -8.92
N SER A 586 57.07 -32.24 -9.14
CA SER A 586 58.39 -32.65 -9.65
C SER A 586 59.29 -33.32 -8.60
N GLY A 587 58.89 -33.31 -7.32
CA GLY A 587 59.68 -33.80 -6.18
C GLY A 587 59.48 -35.27 -5.81
N PHE A 588 58.62 -36.02 -6.52
CA PHE A 588 58.51 -37.48 -6.38
C PHE A 588 59.58 -38.16 -7.26
N PRO A 589 60.60 -38.84 -6.69
CA PRO A 589 61.50 -39.65 -7.49
C PRO A 589 60.81 -40.95 -7.91
N SER A 590 60.91 -41.28 -9.19
CA SER A 590 60.74 -42.65 -9.70
C SER A 590 61.78 -43.58 -9.06
N MET A 591 61.35 -44.53 -8.24
CA MET A 591 62.08 -45.73 -7.80
C MET A 591 61.04 -46.87 -7.81
N ASP A 592 61.20 -48.05 -8.39
CA ASP A 592 62.32 -48.73 -9.03
C ASP A 592 61.76 -49.67 -10.11
N ILE A 593 62.26 -49.54 -11.34
CA ILE A 593 62.30 -50.65 -12.31
C ILE A 593 63.78 -50.73 -12.67
N ASP A 594 64.53 -51.58 -11.97
CA ASP A 594 65.71 -52.30 -12.47
C ASP A 594 66.46 -52.94 -11.31
N HIS A 595 66.02 -54.12 -10.90
CA HIS A 595 66.91 -55.27 -10.65
C HIS A 595 66.09 -56.48 -10.19
N PHE A 596 65.93 -57.46 -11.08
CA PHE A 596 66.31 -58.87 -10.83
C PHE A 596 66.02 -59.68 -12.10
N ALA A 597 67.08 -59.93 -12.86
CA ALA A 597 67.14 -60.99 -13.87
C ALA A 597 68.46 -61.74 -13.66
N LEU A 598 68.38 -62.87 -12.96
CA LEU A 598 68.99 -64.18 -13.26
C LEU A 598 68.87 -65.11 -12.03
#